data_AF-A0A329XL46-F1
#
_entry.id   AF-A0A329XL46-F1
#
_cell.length_a   1.000
_cell.length_b   1.000
_cell.length_c   1.000
_cell.angle_alpha   90.00
_cell.angle_beta   90.00
_cell.angle_gamma   90.00
#
_symmetry.space_group_name_H-M   'P 1'
#
loop_
_entity.id
_entity.type
_entity.pdbx_description
1 polymer ?
#
loop_
_entity_poly.entity_id
_entity_poly.type
_entity_poly.pdbx_seq_one_letter_code
_entity_poly.pdbx_strand_id
1 'polypeptide(L)'
;MLVLLMTCAPLEACSLGSRGDAFDIPGFAPGAAGQDDQANAQTALDYLSPDGELTDGRWVPGERTRERWETLADSWDSSTLEELTAAMAAVSTMRGSPDEETSAAATWVTARSIEFAVDQVPLKDYTDAMKQNLAALLGNSPGEVVALAGGESLESSDLYGLSGLVTDAQFETLLYRVIDNENAADTLVSVMLQYHHNQIDAEMPTAADPETTLLGLYQSAAQTMGYLDGITELRAGDGTSDTINAADMNTVLTAQAYVDAAQYGLLSEETLEAAATGNNGGPFSFYTEVDGQPTITAPNPITPETAHSYINWRTLVNDSVMISIDSDINVGHTLGYANGQAAEVIK
;
A
#
# COMPACT_ATOMS: atom_id res chain seq x y z
N MET A 1 8.46 -21.42 -11.80
CA MET A 1 7.46 -20.43 -12.26
C MET A 1 6.39 -20.38 -11.20
N LEU A 2 6.69 -19.67 -10.11
CA LEU A 2 5.76 -19.43 -9.03
C LEU A 2 4.84 -18.31 -9.53
N VAL A 3 3.54 -18.58 -9.63
CA VAL A 3 2.55 -17.55 -9.93
C VAL A 3 2.53 -16.64 -8.71
N LEU A 4 3.11 -15.45 -8.82
CA LEU A 4 3.00 -14.40 -7.81
C LEU A 4 1.51 -14.00 -7.78
N LEU A 5 0.78 -14.49 -6.78
CA LEU A 5 -0.55 -13.99 -6.48
C LEU A 5 -0.35 -12.61 -5.85
N MET A 6 -0.54 -11.54 -6.63
CA MET A 6 -0.77 -10.21 -6.06
C MET A 6 -2.00 -10.33 -5.15
N THR A 7 -1.76 -10.37 -3.84
CA THR A 7 -2.83 -10.27 -2.85
C THR A 7 -3.37 -8.85 -2.92
N CYS A 8 -4.51 -8.67 -3.58
CA CYS A 8 -5.21 -7.38 -3.61
C CYS A 8 -5.58 -6.97 -2.18
N ALA A 9 -5.68 -5.66 -1.91
CA ALA A 9 -6.15 -5.18 -0.62
C ALA A 9 -7.55 -5.77 -0.34
N PRO A 10 -7.77 -6.48 0.79
CA PRO A 10 -9.06 -7.05 1.09
C PRO A 10 -10.09 -5.94 1.32
N LEU A 11 -11.31 -6.11 0.78
CA LEU A 11 -12.44 -5.28 1.16
C LEU A 11 -12.86 -5.67 2.58
N GLU A 12 -12.38 -4.96 3.60
CA GLU A 12 -12.91 -5.07 4.96
C GLU A 12 -14.41 -4.73 4.91
N ALA A 13 -15.24 -5.72 5.22
CA ALA A 13 -16.69 -5.61 5.11
C ALA A 13 -17.23 -4.58 6.10
N CYS A 14 -17.37 -3.33 5.67
CA CYS A 14 -18.35 -2.44 6.26
C CYS A 14 -19.73 -3.10 6.07
N SER A 15 -20.31 -3.60 7.16
CA SER A 15 -21.67 -4.11 7.22
C SER A 15 -22.63 -3.06 6.65
N LEU A 16 -22.93 -3.15 5.35
CA LEU A 16 -24.03 -2.45 4.71
C LEU A 16 -25.31 -3.12 5.23
N GLY A 17 -25.75 -2.67 6.41
CA GLY A 17 -27.01 -3.11 6.99
C GLY A 17 -28.12 -2.89 5.98
N SER A 18 -28.88 -3.96 5.68
CA SER A 18 -29.97 -3.97 4.70
C SER A 18 -30.87 -2.72 4.82
N ARG A 19 -30.64 -1.71 3.99
CA ARG A 19 -31.47 -0.49 3.92
C ARG A 19 -31.75 -0.22 2.46
N GLY A 20 -33.03 -0.29 2.10
CA GLY A 20 -33.54 -0.29 0.73
C GLY A 20 -33.47 1.06 -0.01
N ASP A 21 -32.46 1.88 0.29
CA ASP A 21 -32.21 3.17 -0.37
C ASP A 21 -30.76 3.25 -0.92
N ALA A 22 -30.06 2.11 -1.00
CA ALA A 22 -28.68 2.01 -1.47
C ALA A 22 -28.58 2.17 -3.00
N PHE A 23 -27.41 2.57 -3.50
CA PHE A 23 -27.08 2.74 -4.92
C PHE A 23 -27.09 1.38 -5.62
N ASP A 24 -28.28 0.83 -5.92
CA ASP A 24 -28.49 -0.53 -6.45
C ASP A 24 -27.70 -0.79 -7.75
N ILE A 25 -26.41 -1.16 -7.63
CA ILE A 25 -25.56 -1.62 -8.72
C ILE A 25 -25.99 -3.06 -8.99
N PRO A 26 -26.63 -3.35 -10.14
CA PRO A 26 -27.25 -4.65 -10.35
C PRO A 26 -26.24 -5.79 -10.28
N GLY A 27 -26.38 -6.66 -9.27
CA GLY A 27 -25.54 -7.84 -9.08
C GLY A 27 -24.29 -7.61 -8.22
N PHE A 28 -23.98 -6.38 -7.82
CA PHE A 28 -22.89 -6.08 -6.90
C PHE A 28 -23.38 -6.21 -5.45
N ALA A 29 -22.72 -7.05 -4.65
CA ALA A 29 -23.00 -7.17 -3.22
C ALA A 29 -21.70 -7.39 -2.44
N PRO A 30 -21.01 -6.30 -2.04
CA PRO A 30 -19.73 -6.41 -1.36
C PRO A 30 -19.90 -7.14 0.00
N GLY A 31 -19.02 -8.11 0.28
CA GLY A 31 -19.03 -8.86 1.53
C GLY A 31 -20.15 -9.90 1.68
N ALA A 32 -20.93 -10.19 0.63
CA ALA A 32 -21.94 -11.25 0.69
C ALA A 32 -21.29 -12.64 0.74
N ALA A 33 -21.57 -13.38 1.82
CA ALA A 33 -21.00 -14.71 2.04
C ALA A 33 -21.30 -15.67 0.86
N GLY A 34 -20.24 -16.15 0.21
CA GLY A 34 -20.32 -17.12 -0.88
C GLY A 34 -20.37 -16.54 -2.30
N GLN A 35 -20.24 -15.21 -2.47
CA GLN A 35 -19.95 -14.62 -3.78
C GLN A 35 -18.44 -14.65 -4.08
N ASP A 36 -18.12 -14.72 -5.37
CA ASP A 36 -16.76 -14.65 -5.88
C ASP A 36 -16.34 -13.17 -6.00
N ASP A 37 -15.33 -12.75 -5.24
CA ASP A 37 -14.82 -11.37 -5.23
C ASP A 37 -14.44 -10.90 -6.64
N GLN A 38 -13.96 -11.82 -7.50
CA GLN A 38 -13.66 -11.52 -8.90
C GLN A 38 -14.92 -11.24 -9.71
N ALA A 39 -16.01 -11.99 -9.49
CA ALA A 39 -17.28 -11.76 -10.16
C ALA A 39 -17.94 -10.44 -9.69
N ASN A 40 -17.78 -10.09 -8.41
CA ASN A 40 -18.22 -8.80 -7.88
C ASN A 40 -17.43 -7.64 -8.49
N ALA A 41 -16.10 -7.74 -8.58
CA ALA A 41 -15.26 -6.75 -9.23
C ALA A 41 -15.61 -6.58 -10.72
N GLN A 42 -15.84 -7.69 -11.44
CA GLN A 42 -16.28 -7.64 -12.84
C GLN A 42 -17.64 -6.94 -12.99
N THR A 43 -18.59 -7.23 -12.11
CA THR A 43 -19.92 -6.58 -12.14
C THR A 43 -19.80 -5.06 -11.92
N ALA A 44 -18.93 -4.65 -10.99
CA ALA A 44 -18.63 -3.23 -10.78
C ALA A 44 -17.95 -2.60 -12.01
N LEU A 45 -17.03 -3.31 -12.66
CA LEU A 45 -16.35 -2.84 -13.87
C LEU A 45 -17.35 -2.66 -15.03
N ASP A 46 -18.22 -3.65 -15.27
CA ASP A 46 -19.25 -3.61 -16.30
C ASP A 46 -20.25 -2.45 -16.07
N TYR A 47 -20.49 -2.08 -14.80
CA TYR A 47 -21.35 -0.95 -14.46
C TYR A 47 -20.67 0.41 -14.68
N LEU A 48 -19.40 0.55 -14.26
CA LEU A 48 -18.62 1.79 -14.33
C LEU A 48 -18.00 2.04 -15.70
N SER A 49 -17.85 1.01 -16.52
CA SER A 49 -17.32 1.08 -17.90
C SER A 49 -18.08 0.15 -18.86
N PRO A 50 -19.40 0.37 -19.06
CA PRO A 50 -20.27 -0.51 -19.87
C PRO A 50 -19.92 -0.58 -21.36
N ASP A 51 -19.13 0.37 -21.86
CA ASP A 51 -18.53 0.33 -23.20
C ASP A 51 -17.20 1.09 -23.30
N GLY A 52 -16.45 0.74 -24.33
CA GLY A 52 -15.16 1.32 -24.66
C GLY A 52 -14.38 0.36 -25.55
N GLU A 53 -13.15 0.75 -25.86
CA GLU A 53 -12.23 -0.10 -26.61
C GLU A 53 -10.79 0.18 -26.20
N LEU A 54 -9.95 -0.85 -26.26
CA LEU A 54 -8.50 -0.70 -26.10
C LEU A 54 -7.89 -0.09 -27.36
N THR A 55 -7.29 1.08 -27.24
CA THR A 55 -6.57 1.77 -28.32
C THR A 55 -5.15 2.10 -27.86
N ASP A 56 -4.15 1.61 -28.59
CA ASP A 56 -2.72 1.84 -28.27
C ASP A 56 -2.35 1.52 -26.82
N GLY A 57 -2.88 0.41 -26.28
CA GLY A 57 -2.63 -0.03 -24.90
C GLY A 57 -3.37 0.79 -23.83
N ARG A 58 -4.22 1.74 -24.22
CA ARG A 58 -5.04 2.56 -23.30
C ARG A 58 -6.52 2.34 -23.54
N TRP A 59 -7.28 2.32 -22.45
CA TRP A 59 -8.73 2.24 -22.53
C TRP A 59 -9.32 3.58 -23.00
N VAL A 60 -10.16 3.53 -24.04
CA VAL A 60 -10.93 4.66 -24.52
C VAL A 60 -12.40 4.39 -24.20
N PRO A 61 -13.04 5.15 -23.29
CA PRO A 61 -14.42 4.89 -22.90
C PRO A 61 -15.38 5.12 -24.07
N GLY A 62 -16.46 4.34 -24.12
CA GLY A 62 -17.58 4.55 -25.04
C GLY A 62 -18.54 5.63 -24.55
N GLU A 63 -19.61 5.87 -25.30
CA GLU A 63 -20.58 6.92 -24.97
C GLU A 63 -21.34 6.59 -23.68
N ARG A 64 -21.77 5.33 -23.48
CA ARG A 64 -22.52 4.95 -22.28
C ARG A 64 -21.67 5.08 -21.02
N THR A 65 -20.38 4.80 -21.13
CA THR A 65 -19.42 5.05 -20.05
C THR A 65 -19.31 6.53 -19.72
N ARG A 66 -19.21 7.42 -20.72
CA ARG A 66 -19.18 8.88 -20.48
C ARG A 66 -20.46 9.38 -19.80
N GLU A 67 -21.62 9.04 -20.37
CA GLU A 67 -22.94 9.40 -19.82
C GLU A 67 -23.12 8.87 -18.39
N ARG A 68 -22.60 7.67 -18.09
CA ARG A 68 -22.59 7.10 -16.75
C ARG A 68 -21.86 8.04 -15.80
N TRP A 69 -20.61 8.38 -16.08
CA TRP A 69 -19.80 9.23 -15.20
C TRP A 69 -20.31 10.68 -15.09
N GLU A 70 -20.98 11.20 -16.11
CA GLU A 70 -21.70 12.49 -16.02
C GLU A 70 -22.89 12.40 -15.06
N THR A 71 -23.70 11.33 -15.16
CA THR A 71 -24.81 11.09 -14.23
C THR A 71 -24.30 10.92 -12.80
N LEU A 72 -23.17 10.22 -12.65
CA LEU A 72 -22.48 10.09 -11.37
C LEU A 72 -22.00 11.46 -10.85
N ALA A 73 -21.81 12.52 -11.63
CA ALA A 73 -21.36 13.81 -11.08
C ALA A 73 -22.49 14.62 -10.42
N ASP A 74 -23.76 14.37 -10.74
CA ASP A 74 -24.83 15.37 -10.58
C ASP A 74 -25.53 15.42 -9.19
N SER A 75 -25.44 14.41 -8.32
CA SER A 75 -25.88 14.51 -6.90
C SER A 75 -25.65 13.22 -6.09
N TRP A 76 -25.33 13.35 -4.80
CA TRP A 76 -25.16 12.21 -3.90
C TRP A 76 -25.64 12.44 -2.46
N ASP A 77 -26.18 11.38 -1.84
CA ASP A 77 -26.18 11.22 -0.39
C ASP A 77 -25.04 10.29 0.05
N SER A 78 -24.75 10.27 1.36
CA SER A 78 -23.61 9.54 1.92
C SER A 78 -23.71 8.02 1.73
N SER A 79 -24.89 7.43 1.84
CA SER A 79 -25.09 5.99 1.63
C SER A 79 -24.80 5.57 0.20
N THR A 80 -25.17 6.42 -0.75
CA THR A 80 -24.95 6.18 -2.17
C THR A 80 -23.45 6.25 -2.52
N LEU A 81 -22.70 7.13 -1.86
CA LEU A 81 -21.24 7.24 -2.02
C LEU A 81 -20.48 6.06 -1.40
N GLU A 82 -20.95 5.49 -0.30
CA GLU A 82 -20.30 4.32 0.32
C GLU A 82 -20.33 3.10 -0.61
N GLU A 83 -21.48 2.82 -1.23
CA GLU A 83 -21.60 1.72 -2.19
C GLU A 83 -20.83 1.98 -3.49
N LEU A 84 -20.88 3.22 -4.00
CA LEU A 84 -20.10 3.59 -5.18
C LEU A 84 -18.59 3.44 -4.91
N THR A 85 -18.07 3.95 -3.79
CA THR A 85 -16.64 3.81 -3.45
C THR A 85 -16.24 2.36 -3.23
N ALA A 86 -17.12 1.50 -2.70
CA ALA A 86 -16.87 0.06 -2.61
C ALA A 86 -16.74 -0.57 -4.02
N ALA A 87 -17.59 -0.18 -4.97
CA ALA A 87 -17.49 -0.64 -6.35
C ALA A 87 -16.19 -0.16 -7.02
N MET A 88 -15.79 1.09 -6.80
CA MET A 88 -14.51 1.64 -7.28
C MET A 88 -13.31 0.86 -6.72
N ALA A 89 -13.33 0.57 -5.42
CA ALA A 89 -12.31 -0.26 -4.77
C ALA A 89 -12.28 -1.68 -5.36
N ALA A 90 -13.44 -2.30 -5.58
CA ALA A 90 -13.51 -3.62 -6.21
C ALA A 90 -12.89 -3.62 -7.62
N VAL A 91 -13.22 -2.63 -8.46
CA VAL A 91 -12.64 -2.50 -9.80
C VAL A 91 -11.12 -2.35 -9.76
N SER A 92 -10.58 -1.61 -8.80
CA SER A 92 -9.12 -1.39 -8.70
C SER A 92 -8.31 -2.69 -8.53
N THR A 93 -8.92 -3.76 -7.99
CA THR A 93 -8.29 -5.09 -7.89
C THR A 93 -8.02 -5.72 -9.27
N MET A 94 -8.76 -5.32 -10.30
CA MET A 94 -8.68 -5.88 -11.65
C MET A 94 -7.56 -5.25 -12.49
N ARG A 95 -6.85 -4.24 -11.97
CA ARG A 95 -5.71 -3.61 -12.66
C ARG A 95 -4.60 -4.61 -12.97
N GLY A 96 -4.41 -5.62 -12.13
CA GLY A 96 -3.45 -6.71 -12.34
C GLY A 96 -3.96 -7.87 -13.20
N SER A 97 -5.12 -7.74 -13.85
CA SER A 97 -5.71 -8.81 -14.67
C SER A 97 -4.76 -9.23 -15.80
N PRO A 98 -4.64 -10.55 -16.10
CA PRO A 98 -3.90 -11.02 -17.27
C PRO A 98 -4.62 -10.71 -18.60
N ASP A 99 -5.90 -10.30 -18.55
CA ASP A 99 -6.63 -9.80 -19.70
C ASP A 99 -6.38 -8.30 -19.87
N GLU A 100 -5.70 -7.92 -20.95
CA GLU A 100 -5.24 -6.55 -21.20
C GLU A 100 -6.40 -5.54 -21.29
N GLU A 101 -7.51 -5.94 -21.91
CA GLU A 101 -8.69 -5.09 -22.04
C GLU A 101 -9.31 -4.80 -20.66
N THR A 102 -9.48 -5.83 -19.84
CA THR A 102 -9.94 -5.72 -18.45
C THR A 102 -9.00 -4.87 -17.59
N SER A 103 -7.69 -5.12 -17.67
CA SER A 103 -6.67 -4.38 -16.92
C SER A 103 -6.66 -2.89 -17.30
N ALA A 104 -6.74 -2.58 -18.59
CA ALA A 104 -6.80 -1.21 -19.09
C ALA A 104 -8.10 -0.49 -18.68
N ALA A 105 -9.25 -1.17 -18.81
CA ALA A 105 -10.54 -0.63 -18.39
C ALA A 105 -10.58 -0.36 -16.88
N ALA A 106 -10.09 -1.30 -16.06
CA ALA A 106 -10.00 -1.16 -14.62
C ALA A 106 -9.05 -0.03 -14.20
N THR A 107 -7.93 0.13 -14.90
CA THR A 107 -6.99 1.24 -14.66
C THR A 107 -7.61 2.59 -15.00
N TRP A 108 -8.32 2.69 -16.11
CA TRP A 108 -9.06 3.91 -16.47
C TRP A 108 -10.17 4.24 -15.48
N VAL A 109 -10.96 3.24 -15.06
CA VAL A 109 -11.99 3.41 -14.02
C VAL A 109 -11.34 3.87 -12.71
N THR A 110 -10.22 3.28 -12.30
CA THR A 110 -9.50 3.66 -11.08
C THR A 110 -9.04 5.12 -11.14
N ALA A 111 -8.48 5.56 -12.26
CA ALA A 111 -8.12 6.97 -12.46
C ALA A 111 -9.35 7.89 -12.34
N ARG A 112 -10.45 7.51 -13.00
CA ARG A 112 -11.69 8.28 -12.98
C ARG A 112 -12.34 8.32 -11.59
N SER A 113 -12.20 7.25 -10.80
CA SER A 113 -12.60 7.19 -9.39
C SER A 113 -11.82 8.16 -8.52
N ILE A 114 -10.51 8.29 -8.73
CA ILE A 114 -9.67 9.26 -8.00
C ILE A 114 -10.12 10.69 -8.32
N GLU A 115 -10.26 11.02 -9.61
CA GLU A 115 -10.76 12.32 -10.05
C GLU A 115 -12.14 12.62 -9.45
N PHE A 116 -13.08 11.66 -9.53
CA PHE A 116 -14.41 11.82 -8.95
C PHE A 116 -14.37 12.08 -7.44
N ALA A 117 -13.62 11.27 -6.69
CA ALA A 117 -13.53 11.39 -5.24
C ALA A 117 -12.90 12.73 -4.83
N VAL A 118 -11.97 13.27 -5.62
CA VAL A 118 -11.30 14.54 -5.34
C VAL A 118 -12.15 15.75 -5.75
N ASP A 119 -12.67 15.73 -6.98
CA ASP A 119 -13.28 16.90 -7.62
C ASP A 119 -14.78 17.03 -7.35
N GLN A 120 -15.48 15.92 -7.12
CA GLN A 120 -16.95 15.91 -6.96
C GLN A 120 -17.39 15.73 -5.51
N VAL A 121 -16.61 15.02 -4.68
CA VAL A 121 -17.00 14.72 -3.30
C VAL A 121 -16.37 15.74 -2.34
N PRO A 122 -17.16 16.59 -1.65
CA PRO A 122 -16.63 17.50 -0.65
C PRO A 122 -16.00 16.74 0.52
N LEU A 123 -14.89 17.24 1.05
CA LEU A 123 -14.17 16.60 2.16
C LEU A 123 -15.07 16.28 3.38
N LYS A 124 -16.03 17.15 3.69
CA LYS A 124 -16.98 16.95 4.80
C LYS A 124 -17.90 15.74 4.64
N ASP A 125 -18.03 15.21 3.43
CA ASP A 125 -18.94 14.10 3.10
C ASP A 125 -18.21 12.74 3.07
N TYR A 126 -16.88 12.71 3.32
CA TYR A 126 -16.12 11.48 3.47
C TYR A 126 -16.48 10.77 4.77
N THR A 127 -17.21 9.67 4.66
CA THR A 127 -17.48 8.76 5.78
C THR A 127 -16.29 7.80 6.01
N ASP A 128 -16.25 7.16 7.18
CA ASP A 128 -15.21 6.18 7.49
C ASP A 128 -15.20 4.99 6.52
N ALA A 129 -16.38 4.57 6.03
CA ALA A 129 -16.50 3.49 5.05
C ALA A 129 -15.93 3.93 3.69
N MET A 130 -16.24 5.14 3.24
CA MET A 130 -15.65 5.69 2.01
C MET A 130 -14.12 5.77 2.10
N LYS A 131 -13.59 6.23 3.24
CA LYS A 131 -12.14 6.33 3.46
C LYS A 131 -11.46 4.96 3.38
N GLN A 132 -12.04 3.93 3.99
CA GLN A 132 -11.52 2.56 3.90
C GLN A 132 -11.58 2.01 2.47
N ASN A 133 -12.69 2.21 1.76
CA ASN A 133 -12.80 1.81 0.35
C ASN A 133 -11.76 2.50 -0.53
N LEU A 134 -11.60 3.81 -0.37
CA LEU A 134 -10.66 4.62 -1.16
C LEU A 134 -9.20 4.33 -0.78
N ALA A 135 -8.92 3.97 0.47
CA ALA A 135 -7.62 3.46 0.89
C ALA A 135 -7.30 2.11 0.25
N ALA A 136 -8.28 1.19 0.13
CA ALA A 136 -8.10 -0.05 -0.61
C ALA A 136 -7.83 0.21 -2.10
N LEU A 137 -8.52 1.18 -2.71
CA LEU A 137 -8.25 1.62 -4.09
C LEU A 137 -6.81 2.12 -4.28
N LEU A 138 -6.35 2.99 -3.37
CA LEU A 138 -4.98 3.50 -3.36
C LEU A 138 -3.96 2.37 -3.09
N GLY A 139 -4.29 1.42 -2.21
CA GLY A 139 -3.47 0.24 -1.94
C GLY A 139 -3.33 -0.69 -3.15
N ASN A 140 -4.33 -0.76 -4.02
CA ASN A 140 -4.23 -1.43 -5.33
C ASN A 140 -3.48 -0.58 -6.38
N SER A 141 -2.83 0.50 -5.96
CA SER A 141 -1.95 1.36 -6.76
C SER A 141 -0.56 1.55 -6.12
N PRO A 142 0.12 0.46 -5.71
CA PRO A 142 1.33 0.56 -4.89
C PRO A 142 2.49 1.18 -5.67
N GLY A 143 2.61 0.92 -6.98
CA GLY A 143 3.66 1.51 -7.82
C GLY A 143 3.55 3.04 -7.88
N GLU A 144 2.32 3.56 -7.94
CA GLU A 144 2.06 5.00 -7.90
C GLU A 144 2.38 5.63 -6.54
N VAL A 145 2.11 4.92 -5.44
CA VAL A 145 2.50 5.38 -4.08
C VAL A 145 4.02 5.43 -3.94
N VAL A 146 4.74 4.40 -4.39
CA VAL A 146 6.21 4.37 -4.36
C VAL A 146 6.81 5.46 -5.22
N ALA A 147 6.24 5.72 -6.40
CA ALA A 147 6.68 6.79 -7.30
C ALA A 147 6.67 8.16 -6.60
N LEU A 148 5.52 8.53 -6.03
CA LEU A 148 5.36 9.81 -5.33
C LEU A 148 6.22 9.87 -4.07
N ALA A 149 6.34 8.77 -3.32
CA ALA A 149 7.26 8.68 -2.20
C ALA A 149 8.73 8.90 -2.63
N GLY A 150 9.09 8.46 -3.84
CA GLY A 150 10.36 8.69 -4.52
C GLY A 150 10.58 10.13 -4.98
N GLY A 151 9.53 10.96 -5.02
CA GLY A 151 9.55 12.30 -5.61
C GLY A 151 9.41 12.30 -7.14
N GLU A 152 8.93 11.19 -7.72
CA GLU A 152 8.54 11.10 -9.12
C GLU A 152 7.14 11.69 -9.34
N SER A 153 6.75 11.86 -10.61
CA SER A 153 5.47 12.44 -11.00
C SER A 153 4.65 11.46 -11.84
N LEU A 154 3.38 11.29 -11.49
CA LEU A 154 2.37 10.56 -12.23
C LEU A 154 1.93 11.32 -13.50
N GLU A 155 2.21 12.61 -13.61
CA GLU A 155 1.93 13.37 -14.83
C GLU A 155 2.89 13.02 -15.98
N SER A 156 4.03 12.41 -15.65
CA SER A 156 4.94 11.87 -16.66
C SER A 156 4.33 10.64 -17.35
N SER A 157 4.50 10.56 -18.68
CA SER A 157 3.84 9.53 -19.49
C SER A 157 4.48 8.14 -19.34
N ASP A 158 3.62 7.12 -19.20
CA ASP A 158 3.92 5.69 -19.38
C ASP A 158 4.90 5.04 -18.38
N LEU A 159 5.10 5.61 -17.19
CA LEU A 159 5.91 4.98 -16.14
C LEU A 159 5.09 4.01 -15.27
N TYR A 160 3.84 4.39 -14.97
CA TYR A 160 2.93 3.65 -14.10
C TYR A 160 1.56 3.47 -14.75
N GLY A 161 0.71 2.61 -14.18
CA GLY A 161 -0.61 2.36 -14.77
C GLY A 161 -1.48 3.62 -14.80
N LEU A 162 -1.41 4.48 -13.78
CA LEU A 162 -2.16 5.74 -13.72
C LEU A 162 -1.45 6.92 -14.38
N SER A 163 -0.25 6.73 -14.95
CA SER A 163 0.55 7.81 -15.54
C SER A 163 -0.19 8.56 -16.65
N GLY A 164 -0.31 9.88 -16.49
CA GLY A 164 -1.02 10.76 -17.41
C GLY A 164 -2.55 10.58 -17.42
N LEU A 165 -3.10 9.80 -16.49
CA LEU A 165 -4.55 9.69 -16.24
C LEU A 165 -4.99 10.42 -14.97
N VAL A 166 -4.07 10.59 -14.02
CA VAL A 166 -4.27 11.27 -12.73
C VAL A 166 -3.10 12.23 -12.51
N THR A 167 -3.37 13.41 -11.93
CA THR A 167 -2.30 14.34 -11.52
C THR A 167 -1.73 13.96 -10.16
N ASP A 168 -0.50 14.41 -9.85
CA ASP A 168 0.12 14.22 -8.54
C ASP A 168 -0.82 14.77 -7.46
N ALA A 169 -1.31 16.00 -7.67
CA ALA A 169 -2.24 16.66 -6.76
C ALA A 169 -3.55 15.88 -6.53
N GLN A 170 -4.12 15.22 -7.54
CA GLN A 170 -5.33 14.41 -7.37
C GLN A 170 -5.03 13.18 -6.51
N PHE A 171 -3.96 12.45 -6.81
CA PHE A 171 -3.60 11.24 -6.06
C PHE A 171 -3.26 11.57 -4.60
N GLU A 172 -2.41 12.57 -4.39
CA GLU A 172 -2.00 13.05 -3.07
C GLU A 172 -3.17 13.62 -2.27
N THR A 173 -4.09 14.33 -2.92
CA THR A 173 -5.30 14.80 -2.26
C THR A 173 -6.16 13.64 -1.80
N LEU A 174 -6.35 12.59 -2.61
CA LEU A 174 -7.13 11.44 -2.17
C LEU A 174 -6.49 10.77 -0.96
N LEU A 175 -5.18 10.53 -1.00
CA LEU A 175 -4.42 9.98 0.12
C LEU A 175 -4.58 10.84 1.39
N TYR A 176 -4.39 12.16 1.28
CA TYR A 176 -4.61 13.13 2.36
C TYR A 176 -6.03 13.09 2.95
N ARG A 177 -7.06 12.84 2.13
CA ARG A 177 -8.46 12.82 2.59
C ARG A 177 -8.84 11.54 3.33
N VAL A 178 -8.09 10.45 3.15
CA VAL A 178 -8.41 9.14 3.74
C VAL A 178 -7.51 8.75 4.91
N ILE A 179 -6.27 9.26 4.96
CA ILE A 179 -5.25 8.80 5.92
C ILE A 179 -5.56 9.17 7.39
N ASP A 180 -6.46 10.12 7.63
CA ASP A 180 -6.93 10.47 8.98
C ASP A 180 -7.86 9.42 9.60
N ASN A 181 -8.25 8.39 8.85
CA ASN A 181 -8.95 7.22 9.38
C ASN A 181 -7.92 6.12 9.71
N GLU A 182 -7.93 5.65 10.96
CA GLU A 182 -6.98 4.65 11.47
C GLU A 182 -6.99 3.35 10.65
N ASN A 183 -8.17 2.82 10.30
CA ASN A 183 -8.27 1.60 9.49
C ASN A 183 -7.78 1.80 8.05
N ALA A 184 -8.04 2.98 7.48
CA ALA A 184 -7.55 3.34 6.16
C ALA A 184 -6.01 3.45 6.14
N ALA A 185 -5.43 4.09 7.17
CA ALA A 185 -3.99 4.19 7.35
C ALA A 185 -3.33 2.82 7.54
N ASP A 186 -3.90 1.97 8.40
CA ASP A 186 -3.42 0.60 8.63
C ASP A 186 -3.48 -0.25 7.35
N THR A 187 -4.55 -0.12 6.56
CA THR A 187 -4.67 -0.77 5.26
C THR A 187 -3.54 -0.35 4.32
N LEU A 188 -3.28 0.95 4.20
CA LEU A 188 -2.23 1.48 3.32
C LEU A 188 -0.84 1.04 3.76
N VAL A 189 -0.52 1.14 5.05
CA VAL A 189 0.75 0.69 5.61
C VAL A 189 0.93 -0.81 5.35
N SER A 190 -0.07 -1.63 5.67
CA SER A 190 0.00 -3.08 5.50
C SER A 190 0.20 -3.49 4.04
N VAL A 191 -0.55 -2.88 3.11
CA VAL A 191 -0.43 -3.18 1.68
C VAL A 191 0.94 -2.77 1.15
N MET A 192 1.46 -1.61 1.55
CA MET A 192 2.78 -1.16 1.12
C MET A 192 3.91 -2.00 1.72
N LEU A 193 3.81 -2.43 2.98
CA LEU A 193 4.76 -3.37 3.58
C LEU A 193 4.76 -4.70 2.81
N GLN A 194 3.59 -5.23 2.48
CA GLN A 194 3.47 -6.46 1.68
C GLN A 194 4.03 -6.28 0.27
N TYR A 195 3.79 -5.13 -0.37
CA TYR A 195 4.36 -4.80 -1.67
C TYR A 195 5.89 -4.85 -1.63
N HIS A 196 6.51 -4.15 -0.68
CA HIS A 196 7.97 -4.14 -0.52
C HIS A 196 8.53 -5.52 -0.16
N HIS A 197 7.84 -6.27 0.70
CA HIS A 197 8.24 -7.65 1.01
C HIS A 197 8.23 -8.55 -0.25
N ASN A 198 7.20 -8.44 -1.10
CA ASN A 198 7.14 -9.17 -2.36
C ASN A 198 8.28 -8.79 -3.31
N GLN A 199 8.68 -7.52 -3.35
CA GLN A 199 9.83 -7.07 -4.13
C GLN A 199 11.13 -7.68 -3.61
N ILE A 200 11.32 -7.71 -2.28
CA ILE A 200 12.48 -8.35 -1.64
C ILE A 200 12.55 -9.84 -1.99
N ASP A 201 11.46 -10.58 -1.83
CA ASP A 201 11.39 -12.00 -2.16
C ASP A 201 11.63 -12.30 -3.65
N ALA A 202 11.25 -11.37 -4.53
CA ALA A 202 11.45 -11.51 -5.97
C ALA A 202 12.90 -11.22 -6.39
N GLU A 203 13.52 -10.19 -5.82
CA GLU A 203 14.82 -9.67 -6.28
C GLU A 203 16.01 -10.34 -5.59
N MET A 204 15.93 -10.56 -4.28
CA MET A 204 17.06 -11.08 -3.48
C MET A 204 17.62 -12.43 -3.94
N PRO A 205 16.80 -13.44 -4.32
CA PRO A 205 17.33 -14.75 -4.73
C PRO A 205 18.21 -14.71 -5.99
N THR A 206 18.14 -13.63 -6.77
CA THR A 206 18.89 -13.48 -8.03
C THR A 206 19.84 -12.27 -8.02
N ALA A 207 19.98 -11.60 -6.88
CA ALA A 207 20.81 -10.42 -6.74
C ALA A 207 22.30 -10.75 -7.00
N ALA A 208 22.92 -9.97 -7.88
CA ALA A 208 24.36 -10.05 -8.13
C ALA A 208 25.19 -9.50 -6.95
N ASP A 209 24.63 -8.53 -6.24
CA ASP A 209 25.17 -7.94 -5.02
C ASP A 209 24.06 -7.88 -3.96
N PRO A 210 23.85 -8.97 -3.20
CA PRO A 210 22.74 -9.09 -2.26
C PRO A 210 22.74 -8.02 -1.15
N GLU A 211 23.90 -7.55 -0.71
CA GLU A 211 23.98 -6.49 0.31
C GLU A 211 23.44 -5.18 -0.25
N THR A 212 23.99 -4.72 -1.38
CA THR A 212 23.51 -3.48 -2.03
C THR A 212 22.04 -3.56 -2.42
N THR A 213 21.58 -4.72 -2.92
CA THR A 213 20.16 -4.93 -3.25
C THR A 213 19.27 -4.84 -2.02
N LEU A 214 19.61 -5.53 -0.93
CA LEU A 214 18.82 -5.49 0.31
C LEU A 214 18.71 -4.06 0.87
N LEU A 215 19.85 -3.36 0.92
CA LEU A 215 19.93 -1.98 1.41
C LEU A 215 19.02 -1.03 0.59
N GLY A 216 19.10 -1.10 -0.74
CA GLY A 216 18.26 -0.29 -1.62
C GLY A 216 16.77 -0.59 -1.49
N LEU A 217 16.39 -1.86 -1.32
CA LEU A 217 14.99 -2.27 -1.14
C LEU A 217 14.42 -1.77 0.19
N TYR A 218 15.18 -1.87 1.28
CA TYR A 218 14.75 -1.34 2.58
C TYR A 218 14.76 0.18 2.65
N GLN A 219 15.66 0.85 1.92
CA GLN A 219 15.61 2.30 1.74
C GLN A 219 14.31 2.73 1.04
N SER A 220 13.91 2.02 -0.03
CA SER A 220 12.66 2.28 -0.77
C SER A 220 11.42 2.01 0.09
N ALA A 221 11.44 0.92 0.87
CA ALA A 221 10.38 0.61 1.83
C ALA A 221 10.23 1.73 2.87
N ALA A 222 11.34 2.15 3.48
CA ALA A 222 11.34 3.23 4.46
C ALA A 222 10.92 4.57 3.84
N GLN A 223 11.29 4.85 2.60
CA GLN A 223 10.84 6.03 1.87
C GLN A 223 9.33 6.05 1.66
N THR A 224 8.74 4.92 1.29
CA THR A 224 7.28 4.82 1.18
C THR A 224 6.59 5.04 2.52
N MET A 225 7.13 4.46 3.59
CA MET A 225 6.60 4.59 4.95
C MET A 225 6.70 6.02 5.46
N GLY A 226 7.86 6.67 5.27
CA GLY A 226 8.04 8.09 5.58
C GLY A 226 7.08 8.99 4.80
N TYR A 227 6.78 8.67 3.54
CA TYR A 227 5.83 9.43 2.73
C TYR A 227 4.39 9.37 3.30
N LEU A 228 3.94 8.18 3.73
CA LEU A 228 2.64 8.04 4.41
C LEU A 228 2.61 8.79 5.75
N ASP A 229 3.71 8.72 6.51
CA ASP A 229 3.89 9.48 7.77
C ASP A 229 3.79 11.00 7.52
N GLY A 230 4.53 11.51 6.53
CA GLY A 230 4.52 12.93 6.16
C GLY A 230 3.13 13.42 5.76
N ILE A 231 2.36 12.66 4.97
CA ILE A 231 0.98 13.03 4.61
C ILE A 231 0.04 12.93 5.81
N THR A 232 0.27 11.98 6.72
CA THR A 232 -0.50 11.85 7.95
C THR A 232 -0.33 13.07 8.83
N GLU A 233 0.90 13.51 9.07
CA GLU A 233 1.18 14.72 9.87
C GLU A 233 0.64 15.98 9.16
N LEU A 234 0.81 16.08 7.83
CA LEU A 234 0.22 17.16 7.02
C LEU A 234 -1.30 17.26 7.21
N ARG A 235 -1.98 16.11 7.35
CA ARG A 235 -3.44 16.00 7.55
C ARG A 235 -3.88 16.26 8.99
N ALA A 236 -3.16 15.71 9.96
CA ALA A 236 -3.37 15.90 11.38
C ALA A 236 -3.29 17.39 11.77
N GLY A 237 -2.31 18.10 11.20
CA GLY A 237 -2.02 19.48 11.55
C GLY A 237 -1.52 19.65 12.99
N ASP A 238 -1.15 20.87 13.35
CA ASP A 238 -0.50 21.16 14.63
C ASP A 238 -1.35 20.71 15.85
N GLY A 239 -0.90 19.65 16.52
CA GLY A 239 -1.39 19.24 17.84
C GLY A 239 -2.43 18.11 17.88
N THR A 240 -2.66 17.39 16.77
CA THR A 240 -3.36 16.10 16.81
C THR A 240 -2.36 14.93 16.72
N SER A 241 -2.74 13.75 17.20
CA SER A 241 -1.90 12.55 17.11
C SER A 241 -2.01 11.94 15.73
N ASP A 242 -0.88 11.54 15.15
CA ASP A 242 -0.83 10.83 13.89
C ASP A 242 -1.54 9.48 13.97
N THR A 243 -2.21 9.08 12.89
CA THR A 243 -2.80 7.74 12.74
C THR A 243 -1.74 6.68 12.49
N ILE A 244 -0.56 7.07 12.04
CA ILE A 244 0.61 6.21 11.83
C ILE A 244 1.62 6.46 12.95
N ASN A 245 2.05 5.41 13.64
CA ASN A 245 3.19 5.52 14.56
C ASN A 245 4.50 5.24 13.81
N ALA A 246 5.14 6.31 13.33
CA ALA A 246 6.38 6.24 12.57
C ALA A 246 7.53 5.53 13.30
N ALA A 247 7.62 5.69 14.61
CA ALA A 247 8.67 5.04 15.40
C ALA A 247 8.49 3.52 15.44
N ASP A 248 7.25 3.05 15.64
CA ASP A 248 6.92 1.63 15.64
C ASP A 248 7.13 1.02 14.25
N MET A 249 6.70 1.73 13.20
CA MET A 249 6.85 1.31 11.81
C MET A 249 8.33 1.17 11.40
N ASN A 250 9.17 2.16 11.71
CA ASN A 250 10.61 2.09 11.45
C ASN A 250 11.28 0.96 12.25
N THR A 251 10.82 0.72 13.48
CA THR A 251 11.34 -0.36 14.33
C THR A 251 11.01 -1.73 13.73
N VAL A 252 9.77 -1.92 13.23
CA VAL A 252 9.34 -3.14 12.55
C VAL A 252 10.11 -3.36 11.25
N LEU A 253 10.24 -2.34 10.41
CA LEU A 253 11.01 -2.40 9.17
C LEU A 253 12.47 -2.80 9.42
N THR A 254 13.10 -2.16 10.42
CA THR A 254 14.49 -2.44 10.79
C THR A 254 14.67 -3.88 11.29
N ALA A 255 13.74 -4.36 12.12
CA ALA A 255 13.78 -5.74 12.59
C ALA A 255 13.65 -6.75 11.44
N GLN A 256 12.74 -6.52 10.49
CA GLN A 256 12.58 -7.38 9.32
C GLN A 256 13.84 -7.35 8.43
N ALA A 257 14.46 -6.18 8.26
CA ALA A 257 15.70 -6.05 7.50
C ALA A 257 16.85 -6.88 8.10
N TYR A 258 16.97 -6.96 9.42
CA TYR A 258 17.97 -7.83 10.05
C TYR A 258 17.66 -9.32 9.87
N VAL A 259 16.39 -9.70 9.90
CA VAL A 259 15.96 -11.08 9.65
C VAL A 259 16.34 -11.47 8.22
N ASP A 260 16.03 -10.63 7.24
CA ASP A 260 16.35 -10.89 5.84
C ASP A 260 17.87 -10.89 5.61
N ALA A 261 18.60 -9.95 6.22
CA ALA A 261 20.07 -9.94 6.16
C ALA A 261 20.68 -11.24 6.71
N ALA A 262 20.13 -11.78 7.80
CA ALA A 262 20.54 -13.07 8.34
C ALA A 262 20.19 -14.22 7.37
N GLN A 263 18.97 -14.23 6.83
CA GLN A 263 18.49 -15.24 5.89
C GLN A 263 19.35 -15.31 4.62
N TYR A 264 19.82 -14.17 4.13
CA TYR A 264 20.68 -14.09 2.95
C TYR A 264 22.18 -14.18 3.28
N GLY A 265 22.54 -14.50 4.53
CA GLY A 265 23.93 -14.74 4.94
C GLY A 265 24.82 -13.51 4.92
N LEU A 266 24.24 -12.32 5.10
CA LEU A 266 24.95 -11.04 5.04
C LEU A 266 25.56 -10.63 6.39
N LEU A 267 25.07 -11.20 7.48
CA LEU A 267 25.54 -10.90 8.83
C LEU A 267 26.78 -11.71 9.19
N SER A 268 27.65 -11.13 10.02
CA SER A 268 28.86 -11.81 10.48
C SER A 268 28.56 -12.97 11.43
N GLU A 269 29.51 -13.91 11.56
CA GLU A 269 29.40 -15.00 12.53
C GLU A 269 29.31 -14.48 13.97
N GLU A 270 30.05 -13.42 14.31
CA GLU A 270 30.00 -12.77 15.63
C GLU A 270 28.62 -12.17 15.90
N THR A 271 27.97 -11.63 14.88
CA THR A 271 26.61 -11.08 14.97
C THR A 271 25.59 -12.18 15.26
N LEU A 272 25.72 -13.33 14.62
CA LEU A 272 24.88 -14.52 14.89
C LEU A 272 25.18 -15.13 16.26
N GLU A 273 26.44 -15.16 16.70
CA GLU A 273 26.83 -15.61 18.06
C GLU A 273 26.23 -14.71 19.15
N ALA A 274 26.16 -13.40 18.91
CA ALA A 274 25.49 -12.46 19.81
C ALA A 274 23.98 -12.73 19.90
N ALA A 275 23.33 -13.22 18.83
CA ALA A 275 21.94 -13.64 18.91
C ALA A 275 21.77 -14.92 19.77
N ALA A 276 22.75 -15.82 19.76
CA ALA A 276 22.73 -17.07 20.52
C ALA A 276 23.06 -16.90 22.02
N THR A 277 23.82 -15.86 22.38
CA THR A 277 24.40 -15.73 23.74
C THR A 277 24.21 -14.36 24.40
N GLY A 278 23.83 -13.34 23.64
CA GLY A 278 23.82 -11.93 24.09
C GLY A 278 22.67 -11.56 25.02
N ASN A 279 21.63 -12.39 25.13
CA ASN A 279 20.48 -12.11 25.99
C ASN A 279 20.72 -12.65 27.41
N ASN A 280 21.48 -11.89 28.21
CA ASN A 280 21.87 -12.25 29.58
C ASN A 280 22.60 -13.61 29.68
N GLY A 281 23.42 -13.94 28.69
CA GLY A 281 24.15 -15.21 28.61
C GLY A 281 23.35 -16.36 28.00
N GLY A 282 22.15 -16.10 27.47
CA GLY A 282 21.34 -17.05 26.71
C GLY A 282 20.90 -16.49 25.35
N PRO A 283 20.19 -17.29 24.53
CA PRO A 283 19.73 -16.88 23.21
C PRO A 283 18.59 -15.86 23.29
N PHE A 284 18.51 -14.99 22.29
CA PHE A 284 17.29 -14.24 22.01
C PHE A 284 16.18 -15.20 21.56
N SER A 285 14.92 -14.83 21.79
CA SER A 285 13.76 -15.69 21.48
C SER A 285 13.57 -15.95 19.99
N PHE A 286 14.14 -15.11 19.13
CA PHE A 286 14.12 -15.25 17.67
C PHE A 286 15.30 -16.07 17.14
N TYR A 287 16.26 -16.44 17.98
CA TYR A 287 17.38 -17.30 17.59
C TYR A 287 16.97 -18.76 17.69
N THR A 288 17.24 -19.51 16.62
CA THR A 288 17.11 -20.97 16.58
C THR A 288 18.26 -21.60 15.82
N GLU A 289 18.39 -22.92 15.88
CA GLU A 289 19.30 -23.68 15.01
C GLU A 289 18.49 -24.67 14.17
N VAL A 290 18.61 -24.55 12.85
CA VAL A 290 18.01 -25.49 11.89
C VAL A 290 19.14 -26.26 11.23
N ASP A 291 19.14 -27.59 11.36
CA ASP A 291 20.22 -28.46 10.87
C ASP A 291 21.64 -28.06 11.35
N GLY A 292 21.71 -27.50 12.57
CA GLY A 292 22.96 -27.02 13.18
C GLY A 292 23.48 -25.71 12.58
N GLN A 293 22.67 -24.98 11.82
CA GLN A 293 22.96 -23.64 11.33
C GLN A 293 22.18 -22.59 12.13
N PRO A 294 22.82 -21.49 12.57
CA PRO A 294 22.14 -20.33 13.15
C PRO A 294 21.01 -19.84 12.23
N THR A 295 19.83 -19.60 12.80
CA THR A 295 18.67 -19.08 12.06
C THR A 295 17.98 -18.01 12.90
N ILE A 296 17.77 -16.85 12.30
CA ILE A 296 16.99 -15.75 12.87
C ILE A 296 15.58 -15.87 12.30
N THR A 297 14.59 -16.02 13.18
CA THR A 297 13.18 -16.23 12.78
C THR A 297 12.31 -15.09 13.25
N ALA A 298 11.37 -14.65 12.42
CA ALA A 298 10.37 -13.65 12.79
C ALA A 298 8.94 -14.20 12.69
N PRO A 299 8.01 -13.74 13.55
CA PRO A 299 6.59 -13.88 13.25
C PRO A 299 6.25 -13.05 12.01
N ASN A 300 5.22 -13.50 11.28
CA ASN A 300 4.68 -12.75 10.14
C ASN A 300 3.20 -12.41 10.43
N PRO A 301 2.84 -11.12 10.63
CA PRO A 301 3.73 -9.95 10.65
C PRO A 301 4.54 -9.80 11.97
N ILE A 302 5.62 -9.01 11.94
CA ILE A 302 6.35 -8.59 13.14
C ILE A 302 5.56 -7.47 13.84
N THR A 303 5.25 -7.65 15.13
CA THR A 303 4.65 -6.57 15.94
C THR A 303 5.72 -5.58 16.43
N PRO A 304 5.37 -4.31 16.69
CA PRO A 304 6.30 -3.34 17.27
C PRO A 304 6.97 -3.86 18.55
N GLU A 305 6.22 -4.49 19.46
CA GLU A 305 6.77 -5.05 20.70
C GLU A 305 7.79 -6.16 20.44
N THR A 306 7.52 -7.00 19.43
CA THR A 306 8.44 -8.08 19.04
C THR A 306 9.71 -7.51 18.41
N ALA A 307 9.57 -6.49 17.57
CA ALA A 307 10.66 -5.82 16.88
C ALA A 307 11.72 -5.24 17.85
N HIS A 308 11.32 -4.77 19.02
CA HIS A 308 12.23 -4.26 20.06
C HIS A 308 13.31 -5.29 20.48
N SER A 309 13.02 -6.59 20.43
CA SER A 309 14.03 -7.61 20.75
C SER A 309 15.19 -7.61 19.76
N TYR A 310 14.91 -7.35 18.48
CA TYR A 310 15.94 -7.27 17.43
C TYR A 310 16.76 -5.99 17.57
N ILE A 311 16.12 -4.89 17.96
CA ILE A 311 16.83 -3.64 18.27
C ILE A 311 17.76 -3.83 19.48
N ASN A 312 17.34 -4.57 20.50
CA ASN A 312 18.23 -4.91 21.62
C ASN A 312 19.45 -5.72 21.14
N TRP A 313 19.25 -6.71 20.27
CA TRP A 313 20.36 -7.47 19.68
C TRP A 313 21.32 -6.58 18.88
N ARG A 314 20.79 -5.67 18.07
CA ARG A 314 21.57 -4.69 17.33
C ARG A 314 22.54 -3.88 18.20
N THR A 315 22.14 -3.53 19.42
CA THR A 315 22.98 -2.74 20.34
C THR A 315 24.20 -3.51 20.86
N LEU A 316 24.23 -4.83 20.70
CA LEU A 316 25.31 -5.71 21.18
C LEU A 316 26.39 -5.95 20.13
N VAL A 317 26.13 -5.58 18.87
CA VAL A 317 26.96 -5.95 17.72
C VAL A 317 27.47 -4.72 16.98
N ASN A 318 28.63 -4.87 16.34
CA ASN A 318 29.21 -3.87 15.45
C ASN A 318 29.33 -4.47 14.04
N ASP A 319 28.18 -4.79 13.46
CA ASP A 319 28.04 -5.35 12.12
C ASP A 319 27.84 -4.23 11.09
N SER A 320 28.66 -4.19 10.03
CA SER A 320 28.57 -3.14 9.02
C SER A 320 27.26 -3.18 8.26
N VAL A 321 26.68 -4.36 8.00
CA VAL A 321 25.43 -4.50 7.25
C VAL A 321 24.28 -3.94 8.07
N MET A 322 24.21 -4.28 9.36
CA MET A 322 23.18 -3.71 10.23
C MET A 322 23.32 -2.19 10.40
N ILE A 323 24.54 -1.66 10.47
CA ILE A 323 24.77 -0.20 10.51
C ILE A 323 24.26 0.46 9.22
N SER A 324 24.54 -0.14 8.06
CA SER A 324 24.05 0.36 6.77
C SER A 324 22.53 0.31 6.68
N ILE A 325 21.90 -0.78 7.13
CA ILE A 325 20.44 -0.89 7.22
C ILE A 325 19.85 0.25 8.04
N ASP A 326 20.38 0.52 9.24
CA ASP A 326 19.89 1.61 10.11
C ASP A 326 19.98 2.97 9.39
N SER A 327 21.11 3.20 8.73
CA SER A 327 21.37 4.43 7.98
C SER A 327 20.39 4.59 6.82
N ASP A 328 20.22 3.55 6.00
CA ASP A 328 19.44 3.61 4.77
C ASP A 328 17.95 3.66 5.03
N ILE A 329 17.46 2.97 6.06
CA ILE A 329 16.07 3.13 6.53
C ILE A 329 15.84 4.57 7.00
N ASN A 330 16.74 5.13 7.81
CA ASN A 330 16.59 6.50 8.30
C ASN A 330 16.65 7.53 7.14
N VAL A 331 17.54 7.33 6.16
CA VAL A 331 17.62 8.18 4.96
C VAL A 331 16.34 8.06 4.14
N GLY A 332 15.90 6.84 3.85
CA GLY A 332 14.67 6.56 3.10
C GLY A 332 13.48 7.26 3.76
N HIS A 333 13.25 7.00 5.04
CA HIS A 333 12.18 7.64 5.81
C HIS A 333 12.23 9.17 5.73
N THR A 334 13.40 9.77 5.93
CA THR A 334 13.56 11.23 5.89
C THR A 334 13.21 11.80 4.52
N LEU A 335 13.63 11.15 3.43
CA LEU A 335 13.31 11.58 2.07
C LEU A 335 11.81 11.45 1.78
N GLY A 336 11.24 10.30 2.12
CA GLY A 336 9.81 10.04 1.97
C GLY A 336 8.96 11.04 2.73
N TYR A 337 9.29 11.26 4.00
CA TYR A 337 8.63 12.24 4.86
C TYR A 337 8.65 13.64 4.28
N ALA A 338 9.81 14.08 3.76
CA ALA A 338 9.92 15.38 3.11
C ALA A 338 9.02 15.49 1.87
N ASN A 339 8.92 14.43 1.07
CA ASN A 339 8.01 14.38 -0.09
C ASN A 339 6.54 14.39 0.37
N GLY A 340 6.18 13.63 1.40
CA GLY A 340 4.81 13.61 1.94
C GLY A 340 4.37 14.96 2.52
N GLN A 341 5.27 15.67 3.18
CA GLN A 341 5.05 17.04 3.65
C GLN A 341 4.95 18.07 2.51
N ALA A 342 5.59 17.78 1.37
CA ALA A 342 5.56 18.63 0.17
C ALA A 342 4.38 18.33 -0.75
N ALA A 343 3.55 17.34 -0.43
CA ALA A 343 2.42 16.90 -1.24
C ALA A 343 1.48 18.06 -1.64
N GLU A 344 1.08 18.08 -2.91
CA GLU A 344 0.24 19.10 -3.54
C GLU A 344 -1.25 18.83 -3.26
N VAL A 345 -1.67 19.04 -2.01
CA VAL A 345 -3.04 18.74 -1.59
C VAL A 345 -4.05 19.86 -1.91
N ILE A 346 -5.21 19.49 -2.46
CA ILE A 346 -6.37 20.36 -2.70
C ILE A 346 -7.26 20.35 -1.44
N LYS A 347 -7.25 21.48 -0.72
CA LYS A 347 -7.94 21.66 0.57
C LYS A 347 -9.43 21.98 0.46
#